data_AF-A0A2V6CN27-F1
#
_entry.id   AF-A0A2V6CN27-F1
#
_cell.length_a   1.000
_cell.length_b   1.000
_cell.length_c   1.000
_cell.angle_alpha   90.00
_cell.angle_beta   90.00
_cell.angle_gamma   90.00
#
_symmetry.space_group_name_H-M   'P 1'
#
loop_
_entity.id
_entity.type
_entity.pdbx_description
1 polymer ?
#
loop_
_entity_poly.entity_id
_entity_poly.type
_entity_poly.pdbx_seq_one_letter_code
_entity_poly.pdbx_strand_id
1 'polypeptide(L)'
;MKETMKIATIIARILLGLIFVVFGSNAFLHFIPMGPLPKGVAGEYLHALFISRYVHVVGVFQVVGGLLLLIGRFVPLGLTILGAIIVNIWLFHILMAPEGL
;
A
#
# COMPACT_ATOMS: atom_id res chain seq x y z
N MET A 1 27.13 14.06 8.41
CA MET A 1 26.38 13.48 7.27
C MET A 1 26.04 12.00 7.44
N LYS A 2 27.00 11.09 7.72
CA LYS A 2 26.70 9.64 7.86
C LYS A 2 25.61 9.30 8.89
N GLU A 3 25.65 9.90 10.08
CA GLU A 3 24.65 9.64 11.12
C GLU A 3 23.26 10.18 10.75
N THR A 4 23.19 11.36 10.13
CA THR A 4 21.95 11.96 9.62
C THR A 4 21.29 11.07 8.56
N MET A 5 22.08 10.48 7.65
CA MET A 5 21.55 9.57 6.61
C MET A 5 20.95 8.29 7.21
N LYS A 6 21.58 7.73 8.25
CA LYS A 6 21.04 6.55 8.94
C LYS A 6 19.69 6.86 9.58
N ILE A 7 19.57 8.01 10.25
CA ILE A 7 18.33 8.45 10.88
C ILE A 7 17.24 8.63 9.83
N ALA A 8 17.53 9.31 8.72
CA ALA A 8 16.58 9.52 7.63
C ALA A 8 16.09 8.18 7.03
N THR A 9 16.98 7.22 6.80
CA THR A 9 16.60 5.89 6.29
C THR A 9 15.72 5.13 7.27
N ILE A 10 16.01 5.20 8.57
CA ILE A 10 15.19 4.55 9.61
C ILE A 10 13.79 5.18 9.66
N ILE A 11 13.71 6.52 9.65
CA ILE A 11 12.43 7.24 9.64
C ILE A 11 11.63 6.86 8.40
N ALA A 12 12.21 6.93 7.21
CA ALA A 12 11.52 6.57 5.97
C ALA A 12 11.02 5.12 5.98
N ARG A 13 11.83 4.18 6.47
CA ARG A 13 11.45 2.77 6.60
C ARG A 13 10.26 2.59 7.55
N ILE A 14 10.29 3.25 8.70
CA ILE A 14 9.23 3.15 9.71
C ILE A 14 7.94 3.76 9.16
N LEU A 15 8.00 4.95 8.57
CA LEU A 15 6.84 5.61 7.98
C LEU A 15 6.21 4.76 6.87
N LEU A 16 7.04 4.27 5.95
CA LEU A 16 6.58 3.40 4.86
C LEU A 16 5.92 2.13 5.39
N GLY A 17 6.58 1.46 6.34
CA GLY A 17 6.04 0.25 6.97
C GLY A 17 4.72 0.50 7.69
N LEU A 18 4.62 1.60 8.43
CA LEU A 18 3.42 1.95 9.19
C LEU A 18 2.22 2.25 8.26
N ILE A 19 2.45 3.03 7.20
CA ILE A 19 1.42 3.34 6.18
C ILE A 19 0.84 2.03 5.63
N PHE A 20 1.69 1.12 5.16
CA PHE A 20 1.22 -0.12 4.54
C PHE A 20 0.57 -1.10 5.52
N VAL A 21 1.01 -1.15 6.78
CA VAL A 21 0.33 -1.96 7.81
C VAL A 21 -1.06 -1.40 8.11
N VAL A 22 -1.19 -0.08 8.27
CA VAL A 22 -2.49 0.54 8.57
C VAL A 22 -3.44 0.38 7.39
N PHE A 23 -3.08 0.85 6.20
CA PHE A 23 -3.96 0.76 5.03
C PHE A 23 -4.20 -0.69 4.57
N GLY A 24 -3.20 -1.56 4.66
CA GLY A 24 -3.37 -2.98 4.38
C GLY A 24 -4.34 -3.66 5.36
N SER A 25 -4.27 -3.32 6.65
CA SER A 25 -5.20 -3.86 7.67
C SER A 25 -6.62 -3.35 7.48
N ASN A 26 -6.79 -2.15 6.90
CA ASN A 26 -8.10 -1.60 6.59
C ASN A 26 -8.90 -2.47 5.61
N ALA A 27 -8.22 -3.21 4.73
CA ALA A 27 -8.87 -4.15 3.81
C ALA A 27 -9.62 -5.29 4.53
N PHE A 28 -9.34 -5.53 5.82
CA PHE A 28 -9.98 -6.58 6.63
C PHE A 28 -10.85 -5.99 7.74
N LEU A 29 -10.34 -4.96 8.42
CA LEU A 29 -10.93 -4.39 9.62
C LEU A 29 -11.90 -3.24 9.32
N HIS A 30 -11.84 -2.66 8.11
CA HIS A 30 -12.77 -1.62 7.63
C HIS A 30 -12.93 -0.42 8.59
N PHE A 31 -11.84 0.02 9.24
CA PHE A 31 -11.86 1.12 10.20
C PHE A 31 -11.75 2.52 9.56
N ILE A 32 -11.30 2.60 8.32
CA ILE A 32 -11.31 3.83 7.51
C ILE A 32 -12.52 3.74 6.57
N PRO A 33 -13.52 4.63 6.73
CA PRO A 33 -14.66 4.70 5.82
C PRO A 33 -14.19 4.96 4.40
N MET A 34 -14.59 4.09 3.48
CA MET A 34 -14.34 4.32 2.06
C MET A 34 -15.40 5.29 1.54
N GLY A 35 -14.98 6.33 0.83
CA GLY A 35 -15.88 7.21 0.12
C GLY A 35 -16.66 6.48 -0.99
N PRO A 36 -17.63 7.14 -1.63
CA PRO A 36 -18.32 6.57 -2.79
C PRO A 36 -17.29 6.20 -3.87
N LEU A 37 -17.50 5.03 -4.50
CA LEU A 37 -16.63 4.60 -5.60
C LEU A 37 -16.60 5.68 -6.71
N PRO A 38 -15.42 5.95 -7.30
CA PRO A 38 -15.32 6.83 -8.46
C PRO A 38 -16.25 6.37 -9.58
N LYS A 39 -16.68 7.30 -10.43
CA LYS A 39 -17.45 6.95 -11.64
C LYS A 39 -16.51 6.48 -12.76
N GLY A 40 -17.02 5.66 -13.67
CA GLY A 40 -16.27 5.21 -14.85
C GLY A 40 -15.32 4.04 -14.56
N VAL A 41 -14.29 3.90 -15.40
CA VAL A 41 -13.39 2.73 -15.44
C VAL A 41 -12.71 2.47 -14.10
N ALA A 42 -12.30 3.52 -13.38
CA ALA A 42 -11.70 3.39 -12.04
C ALA A 42 -12.65 2.71 -11.03
N GLY A 43 -13.93 3.11 -11.05
CA GLY A 43 -14.96 2.53 -10.19
C GLY A 43 -15.24 1.07 -10.53
N GLU A 44 -15.35 0.74 -11.82
CA GLU A 44 -15.58 -0.64 -12.29
C GLU A 44 -14.41 -1.56 -11.93
N TYR A 45 -13.17 -1.10 -12.10
CA TYR A 45 -11.98 -1.83 -11.69
C TYR A 45 -11.97 -2.10 -10.18
N LEU A 46 -12.17 -1.06 -9.36
CA LEU A 46 -12.24 -1.21 -7.91
C LEU A 46 -13.37 -2.14 -7.48
N HIS A 47 -14.56 -1.99 -8.08
CA HIS A 47 -15.70 -2.86 -7.83
C HIS A 47 -15.36 -4.33 -8.08
N ALA A 48 -14.70 -4.64 -9.22
CA ALA A 48 -14.25 -5.99 -9.54
C ALA A 48 -13.27 -6.55 -8.48
N LEU A 49 -12.34 -5.74 -7.98
CA LEU A 49 -11.40 -6.13 -6.91
C LEU A 49 -12.09 -6.42 -5.57
N PHE A 50 -13.16 -5.69 -5.25
CA PHE A 50 -13.94 -5.92 -4.03
C PHE A 50 -14.75 -7.20 -4.12
N ILE A 51 -15.54 -7.39 -5.17
CA ILE A 51 -16.43 -8.57 -5.31
C ILE A 51 -15.64 -9.87 -5.43
N SER A 52 -14.46 -9.82 -6.08
CA SER A 52 -13.57 -10.98 -6.22
C SER A 52 -12.75 -11.28 -4.96
N ARG A 53 -12.81 -10.40 -3.94
CA ARG A 53 -11.98 -10.42 -2.73
C ARG A 53 -10.48 -10.26 -3.01
N TYR A 54 -10.08 -9.90 -4.23
CA TYR A 54 -8.69 -9.65 -4.59
C TYR A 54 -8.05 -8.57 -3.69
N VAL A 55 -8.84 -7.59 -3.25
CA VAL A 55 -8.41 -6.56 -2.29
C VAL A 55 -7.84 -7.14 -0.99
N HIS A 56 -8.34 -8.29 -0.53
CA HIS A 56 -7.84 -8.94 0.68
C HIS A 56 -6.46 -9.54 0.44
N VAL A 57 -6.22 -10.13 -0.73
CA VAL A 57 -4.90 -10.67 -1.11
C VAL A 57 -3.87 -9.55 -1.15
N VAL A 58 -4.21 -8.43 -1.81
CA VAL A 58 -3.36 -7.24 -1.82
C VAL A 58 -3.15 -6.70 -0.40
N GLY A 59 -4.20 -6.68 0.43
CA GLY A 59 -4.13 -6.32 1.85
C GLY A 59 -3.14 -7.17 2.64
N VAL A 60 -3.13 -8.49 2.45
CA VAL A 60 -2.15 -9.39 3.10
C VAL A 60 -0.73 -8.99 2.72
N PHE A 61 -0.45 -8.81 1.44
CA PHE A 61 0.89 -8.44 0.99
C PHE A 61 1.32 -7.04 1.47
N GLN A 62 0.39 -6.09 1.57
CA GLN A 62 0.66 -4.78 2.19
C GLN A 62 1.04 -4.92 3.66
N VAL A 63 0.26 -5.68 4.45
CA VAL A 63 0.53 -5.87 5.88
C VAL A 63 1.83 -6.63 6.10
N VAL A 64 2.05 -7.74 5.39
CA VAL A 64 3.27 -8.53 5.49
C VAL A 64 4.49 -7.69 5.09
N GLY A 65 4.44 -7.00 3.94
CA GLY A 65 5.52 -6.14 3.47
C GLY A 65 5.83 -5.01 4.47
N GLY A 66 4.80 -4.35 5.00
CA GLY A 66 4.94 -3.30 5.99
C GLY A 66 5.52 -3.79 7.32
N LEU A 67 5.07 -4.96 7.82
CA LEU A 67 5.61 -5.55 9.05
C LEU A 67 7.08 -5.93 8.91
N LEU A 68 7.51 -6.46 7.76
CA LEU A 68 8.93 -6.74 7.49
C LEU A 68 9.80 -5.47 7.60
N LEU A 69 9.28 -4.33 7.12
CA LEU A 69 9.96 -3.04 7.27
C LEU A 69 10.00 -2.54 8.72
N LEU A 70 8.89 -2.67 9.47
CA LEU A 70 8.80 -2.22 10.86
C LEU A 70 9.69 -3.05 11.79
N ILE A 71 9.67 -4.38 11.64
CA ILE A 71 10.54 -5.31 12.38
C ILE A 71 12.01 -5.09 11.99
N GLY A 72 12.28 -4.55 10.80
CA GLY A 72 13.63 -4.34 10.29
C GLY A 72 14.31 -5.65 9.86
N ARG A 73 13.53 -6.72 9.63
CA ARG A 73 14.01 -8.03 9.19
C ARG A 73 13.53 -8.31 7.78
N PHE A 74 14.40 -8.86 6.94
CA PHE A 74 14.13 -9.09 5.51
C PHE A 74 13.68 -7.83 4.78
N VAL A 75 14.28 -6.68 5.12
CA VAL A 75 13.96 -5.37 4.52
C VAL A 75 13.94 -5.41 2.98
N PRO A 76 14.91 -6.04 2.28
CA PRO A 76 14.84 -6.12 0.81
C PRO A 76 13.58 -6.82 0.30
N LEU A 77 13.15 -7.91 0.94
CA LEU A 77 11.93 -8.64 0.57
C LEU A 77 10.68 -7.78 0.80
N GLY A 78 10.60 -7.10 1.95
CA GLY A 78 9.50 -6.17 2.24
C GLY A 78 9.41 -5.06 1.19
N LEU A 79 10.54 -4.47 0.80
CA LEU A 79 10.61 -3.46 -0.25
C LEU A 79 10.23 -4.01 -1.63
N THR A 80 10.60 -5.25 -1.98
CA THR A 80 10.19 -5.86 -3.26
C THR A 80 8.68 -6.04 -3.34
N ILE A 81 8.06 -6.56 -2.28
CA ILE A 81 6.60 -6.75 -2.21
C ILE A 81 5.88 -5.39 -2.30
N LEU A 82 6.27 -4.43 -1.46
CA LEU A 82 5.66 -3.12 -1.45
C LEU A 82 5.93 -2.34 -2.73
N GLY A 83 7.10 -2.53 -3.36
CA GLY A 83 7.44 -1.92 -4.64
C GLY A 83 6.48 -2.33 -5.75
N ALA A 84 6.14 -3.62 -5.86
CA ALA A 84 5.16 -4.09 -6.83
C ALA A 84 3.76 -3.48 -6.58
N ILE A 85 3.35 -3.37 -5.31
CA ILE A 85 2.07 -2.76 -4.93
C ILE A 85 2.06 -1.26 -5.27
N ILE A 86 3.14 -0.54 -4.96
CA ILE A 86 3.28 0.89 -5.29
C ILE A 86 3.17 1.08 -6.80
N VAL A 87 3.88 0.31 -7.61
CA VAL A 87 3.78 0.40 -9.08
C VAL A 87 2.34 0.19 -9.54
N ASN A 88 1.61 -0.78 -8.98
CA ASN A 88 0.20 -1.00 -9.32
C ASN A 88 -0.67 0.21 -8.94
N ILE A 89 -0.45 0.83 -7.78
CA ILE A 89 -1.14 2.07 -7.36
C ILE A 89 -0.88 3.20 -8.36
N TRP A 90 0.36 3.40 -8.78
CA TRP A 90 0.71 4.41 -9.78
C TRP A 90 0.04 4.13 -11.13
N LEU A 91 0.04 2.89 -11.59
CA LEU A 91 -0.62 2.51 -12.84
C LEU A 91 -2.13 2.74 -12.78
N PHE A 92 -2.78 2.44 -11.66
CA PHE A 92 -4.20 2.74 -11.46
C PHE A 92 -4.47 4.24 -11.61
N HIS A 93 -3.70 5.10 -10.93
CA HIS A 93 -3.91 6.55 -10.99
C HIS A 93 -3.61 7.11 -12.38
N ILE A 94 -2.47 6.74 -12.99
CA ILE A 94 -2.07 7.24 -14.31
C ILE A 94 -3.10 6.86 -15.39
N LEU A 95 -3.65 5.64 -15.34
CA LEU A 95 -4.49 5.10 -16.42
C LEU A 95 -5.99 5.24 -16.17
N MET A 96 -6.44 5.35 -14.92
CA MET A 96 -7.87 5.26 -14.57
C MET A 96 -8.37 6.41 -13.71
N ALA A 97 -7.56 6.93 -12.79
CA ALA A 97 -7.95 8.01 -11.86
C ALA A 97 -6.84 9.07 -11.70
N PRO A 98 -6.55 9.88 -12.74
CA PRO A 98 -5.47 10.86 -12.71
C PRO A 98 -5.65 11.95 -11.66
N GLU A 99 -6.90 12.22 -11.26
CA GLU A 99 -7.26 13.17 -10.21
C GLU A 99 -6.70 12.84 -8.81
N GLY A 100 -6.20 11.62 -8.61
CA GLY A 100 -5.59 11.19 -7.34
C GLY A 100 -4.06 11.22 -7.30
N LEU A 101 -3.39 11.72 -8.35
CA LEU A 101 -1.94 12.00 -8.35
C LEU A 101 -1.61 13.33 -7.67
#